data_AF-A0A7V5QGU1-F1
#
_entry.id   AF-A0A7V5QGU1-F1
#
_cell.length_a   1.000
_cell.length_b   1.000
_cell.length_c   1.000
_cell.angle_alpha   90.00
_cell.angle_beta   90.00
_cell.angle_gamma   90.00
#
_symmetry.space_group_name_H-M   'P 1'
#
loop_
_entity.id
_entity.type
_entity.pdbx_description
1 polymer ?
#
loop_
_entity_poly.entity_id
_entity_poly.type
_entity_poly.pdbx_seq_one_letter_code
_entity_poly.pdbx_strand_id
1 'polypeptide(L)'
;MMSFKTIFFLGSAIILVEILATIGNWYWMIPWLDIPMHFLGGLWVALIYFYLDKRYFKTESKIFFYISMISLSAFIGVLWEFFEYLYSTLFPNSIFSLFKLPLNLYRDTLGDLFFDILGGLFFCLLYFIVDKFKRPSKMENRP
;
A
#
# COMPACT_ATOMS: atom_id res chain seq x y z
N MET A 1 -13.67 -10.70 10.77
CA MET A 1 -12.87 -9.48 10.48
C MET A 1 -11.41 -9.85 10.71
N MET A 2 -10.49 -9.43 9.85
CA MET A 2 -9.07 -9.78 10.00
C MET A 2 -8.53 -9.21 11.32
N SER A 3 -7.65 -9.95 12.01
CA SER A 3 -7.08 -9.49 13.27
C SER A 3 -6.01 -8.42 13.04
N PHE A 4 -5.84 -7.49 13.98
CA PHE A 4 -4.74 -6.51 13.93
C PHE A 4 -3.37 -7.19 13.84
N LYS A 5 -3.19 -8.33 14.52
CA LYS A 5 -1.95 -9.12 14.47
C LYS A 5 -1.61 -9.55 13.04
N THR A 6 -2.61 -9.95 12.26
CA THR A 6 -2.43 -10.34 10.86
C THR A 6 -2.03 -9.14 10.01
N ILE A 7 -2.69 -7.99 10.17
CA ILE A 7 -2.36 -6.76 9.44
C ILE A 7 -0.95 -6.31 9.77
N PHE A 8 -0.59 -6.30 11.05
CA PHE A 8 0.76 -5.98 11.51
C PHE A 8 1.80 -6.92 10.91
N PHE A 9 1.57 -8.24 10.96
CA PHE A 9 2.47 -9.24 10.38
C PHE A 9 2.69 -9.03 8.88
N LEU A 10 1.62 -8.77 8.11
CA LEU A 10 1.73 -8.49 6.67
C LEU A 10 2.59 -7.25 6.41
N GLY A 11 2.38 -6.18 7.17
CA GLY A 11 3.19 -4.96 7.06
C GLY A 11 4.65 -5.19 7.41
N SER A 12 4.91 -5.90 8.51
CA SER A 12 6.27 -6.28 8.90
C SER A 12 6.97 -7.14 7.84
N ALA A 13 6.25 -8.02 7.15
CA ALA A 13 6.82 -8.81 6.06
C ALA A 13 7.20 -7.95 4.85
N ILE A 14 6.36 -6.99 4.46
CA ILE A 14 6.68 -6.03 3.38
C ILE A 14 7.95 -5.24 3.74
N ILE A 15 7.99 -4.64 4.93
CA ILE A 15 9.16 -3.88 5.39
C ILE A 15 10.42 -4.75 5.51
N LEU A 16 10.29 -6.01 5.94
CA LEU A 16 11.42 -6.92 5.98
C LEU A 16 11.97 -7.21 4.58
N VAL A 17 11.10 -7.47 3.60
CA VAL A 17 11.51 -7.67 2.20
C VAL A 17 12.19 -6.43 1.66
N GLU A 18 11.66 -5.24 1.93
CA GLU A 18 12.27 -3.96 1.56
C GLU A 18 13.71 -3.84 2.08
N ILE A 19 13.90 -4.04 3.38
CA ILE A 19 15.22 -3.97 4.03
C ILE A 19 16.19 -5.00 3.42
N LEU A 20 15.74 -6.24 3.23
CA LEU A 20 16.57 -7.30 2.65
C LEU A 20 16.90 -7.00 1.18
N ALA A 21 15.94 -6.47 0.42
CA ALA A 21 16.12 -6.09 -0.96
C ALA A 21 17.14 -4.96 -1.11
N THR A 22 17.11 -3.98 -0.21
CA THR A 22 18.11 -2.90 -0.25
C THR A 22 19.49 -3.37 0.18
N ILE A 23 19.61 -4.14 1.28
CA ILE A 23 20.91 -4.65 1.75
C ILE A 23 21.51 -5.63 0.74
N GLY A 24 20.67 -6.43 0.08
CA GLY A 24 21.05 -7.45 -0.88
C GLY A 24 21.21 -6.98 -2.33
N ASN A 25 21.01 -5.69 -2.62
CA ASN A 25 21.04 -5.10 -3.97
C ASN A 25 20.01 -5.68 -4.94
N TRP A 26 18.87 -6.16 -4.42
CA TRP A 26 17.85 -6.79 -5.25
C TRP A 26 17.18 -5.79 -6.18
N TYR A 27 17.04 -4.52 -5.80
CA TYR A 27 16.52 -3.48 -6.69
C TYR A 27 17.41 -3.24 -7.91
N TRP A 28 18.72 -3.48 -7.79
CA TRP A 28 19.64 -3.43 -8.93
C TRP A 28 19.57 -4.67 -9.81
N MET A 29 19.48 -5.85 -9.18
CA MET A 29 19.46 -7.13 -9.91
C MET A 29 18.09 -7.45 -10.52
N ILE A 30 17.02 -6.94 -9.89
CA ILE A 30 15.63 -7.21 -10.19
C ILE A 30 14.86 -5.87 -10.14
N PRO A 31 15.03 -4.98 -11.14
CA PRO A 31 14.46 -3.63 -11.07
C PRO A 31 12.93 -3.59 -10.99
N TRP A 32 12.25 -4.61 -11.50
CA TRP A 32 10.79 -4.70 -11.40
C TRP A 32 10.31 -5.06 -10.00
N LEU A 33 11.19 -5.40 -9.05
CA LEU A 33 10.82 -5.72 -7.67
C LEU A 33 10.16 -4.55 -6.95
N ASP A 34 10.47 -3.31 -7.33
CA ASP A 34 9.89 -2.12 -6.71
C ASP A 34 8.37 -2.04 -6.92
N ILE A 35 7.93 -2.40 -8.13
CA ILE A 35 6.52 -2.39 -8.54
C ILE A 35 5.61 -3.22 -7.59
N PRO A 36 5.85 -4.53 -7.36
CA PRO A 36 5.04 -5.29 -6.42
C PRO A 36 5.20 -4.80 -4.98
N MET A 37 6.32 -4.20 -4.59
CA MET A 37 6.49 -3.64 -3.24
C MET A 37 5.57 -2.45 -3.00
N HIS A 38 5.54 -1.47 -3.91
CA HIS A 38 4.58 -0.35 -3.86
C HIS A 38 3.13 -0.82 -3.95
N PHE A 39 2.82 -1.75 -4.86
CA PHE A 39 1.47 -2.30 -4.95
C PHE A 39 1.02 -2.97 -3.64
N LEU A 40 1.88 -3.79 -3.02
CA LEU A 40 1.57 -4.44 -1.74
C LEU A 40 1.51 -3.43 -0.60
N GLY A 41 2.34 -2.40 -0.61
CA GLY A 41 2.32 -1.28 0.34
C GLY A 41 0.98 -0.56 0.31
N GLY A 42 0.55 -0.10 -0.87
CA GLY A 42 -0.75 0.53 -1.07
C GLY A 42 -1.94 -0.35 -0.64
N LEU A 43 -1.91 -1.64 -1.00
CA LEU A 43 -2.92 -2.62 -0.58
C LEU A 43 -2.98 -2.76 0.95
N TRP A 44 -1.81 -2.85 1.59
CA TRP A 44 -1.70 -2.96 3.05
C TRP A 44 -2.22 -1.72 3.77
N VAL A 45 -1.93 -0.52 3.26
CA VAL A 45 -2.45 0.74 3.81
C VAL A 45 -3.99 0.80 3.69
N ALA A 46 -4.55 0.40 2.56
CA ALA A 46 -6.00 0.29 2.39
C ALA A 46 -6.63 -0.71 3.38
N LEU A 47 -5.97 -1.83 3.65
CA LEU A 47 -6.38 -2.81 4.66
C LEU A 47 -6.34 -2.23 6.09
N ILE A 48 -5.35 -1.39 6.41
CA ILE A 48 -5.31 -0.65 7.69
C ILE A 48 -6.52 0.27 7.80
N TYR A 49 -6.78 1.11 6.78
CA TYR A 49 -7.92 2.02 6.79
C TYR A 49 -9.23 1.24 6.96
N PHE A 50 -9.39 0.16 6.21
CA PHE A 50 -10.55 -0.74 6.33
C PHE A 50 -10.75 -1.22 7.78
N TYR A 51 -9.69 -1.70 8.42
CA TYR A 51 -9.74 -2.17 9.80
C TYR A 51 -10.11 -1.04 10.78
N LEU A 52 -9.50 0.14 10.62
CA LEU A 52 -9.78 1.31 11.47
C LEU A 52 -11.21 1.81 11.29
N ASP A 53 -11.70 1.86 10.05
CA ASP A 53 -13.07 2.28 9.76
C ASP A 53 -14.08 1.33 10.41
N LYS A 54 -13.93 0.02 10.24
CA LYS A 54 -14.89 -0.95 10.80
C LYS A 54 -14.91 -0.98 12.31
N ARG A 55 -13.81 -0.59 12.97
CA ARG A 55 -13.70 -0.62 14.42
C ARG A 55 -13.99 0.73 15.09
N TYR A 56 -13.60 1.83 14.46
CA TYR A 56 -13.57 3.16 15.09
C TYR A 56 -14.36 4.21 14.30
N PHE A 57 -14.05 4.45 13.02
CA PHE A 57 -14.62 5.59 12.28
C PHE A 57 -16.07 5.37 11.83
N LYS A 58 -16.40 4.15 11.39
CA LYS A 58 -17.75 3.74 10.94
C LYS A 58 -18.34 4.69 9.90
N THR A 59 -17.56 5.02 8.88
CA THR A 59 -17.94 5.92 7.80
C THR A 59 -19.24 5.47 7.13
N GLU A 60 -20.28 6.30 7.20
CA GLU A 60 -21.60 5.97 6.65
C GLU A 60 -21.66 6.12 5.13
N SER A 61 -21.04 7.18 4.60
CA SER A 61 -20.98 7.44 3.16
C SER A 61 -20.05 6.46 2.47
N LYS A 62 -20.61 5.60 1.60
CA LYS A 62 -19.82 4.65 0.80
C LYS A 62 -18.77 5.34 -0.06
N ILE A 63 -19.12 6.48 -0.66
CA ILE A 63 -18.19 7.24 -1.50
C ILE A 63 -17.03 7.75 -0.66
N PHE A 64 -17.32 8.34 0.51
CA PHE A 64 -16.28 8.84 1.41
C PHE A 64 -15.38 7.71 1.91
N PHE A 65 -15.96 6.56 2.24
CA PHE A 65 -15.22 5.36 2.66
C PHE A 65 -14.18 4.91 1.62
N TYR A 66 -14.57 4.82 0.35
CA TYR A 66 -13.63 4.43 -0.72
C TYR A 66 -12.59 5.51 -1.00
N ILE A 67 -13.01 6.78 -1.07
CA ILE A 67 -12.10 7.90 -1.31
C ILE A 67 -11.05 7.96 -0.20
N SER A 68 -11.44 7.93 1.07
CA SER A 68 -10.50 7.98 2.20
C SER A 68 -9.50 6.84 2.20
N MET A 69 -9.91 5.64 1.77
CA MET A 69 -9.02 4.47 1.67
C MET A 69 -7.93 4.68 0.59
N ILE A 70 -8.33 5.16 -0.58
CA ILE A 70 -7.40 5.46 -1.69
C ILE A 70 -6.51 6.66 -1.33
N SER A 71 -7.09 7.71 -0.74
CA SER A 71 -6.36 8.89 -0.27
C SER A 71 -5.30 8.53 0.76
N LEU A 72 -5.59 7.63 1.70
CA LEU A 72 -4.59 7.19 2.67
C LEU A 72 -3.46 6.42 1.99
N SER A 73 -3.79 5.54 1.04
CA SER A 73 -2.79 4.76 0.28
C SER A 73 -1.85 5.70 -0.49
N ALA A 74 -2.41 6.68 -1.20
CA ALA A 74 -1.64 7.71 -1.90
C ALA A 74 -0.80 8.57 -0.93
N PHE A 75 -1.38 8.98 0.20
CA PHE A 75 -0.68 9.81 1.18
C PHE A 75 0.53 9.10 1.80
N ILE A 76 0.38 7.81 2.17
CA ILE A 76 1.50 7.01 2.68
C ILE A 76 2.54 6.79 1.59
N GLY A 77 2.14 6.53 0.34
CA GLY A 77 3.06 6.46 -0.80
C GLY A 77 3.90 7.74 -0.95
N VAL A 78 3.26 8.92 -0.90
CA VAL A 78 4.00 10.20 -0.91
C VAL A 78 5.00 10.26 0.24
N LEU A 79 4.60 9.90 1.48
CA LEU A 79 5.52 9.92 2.61
C LEU A 79 6.69 8.94 2.45
N TRP A 80 6.46 7.80 1.79
CA TRP A 80 7.50 6.82 1.48
C TRP A 80 8.53 7.40 0.51
N GLU A 81 8.08 8.00 -0.59
CA GLU A 81 8.95 8.69 -1.56
C GLU A 81 9.79 9.79 -0.90
N PHE A 82 9.18 10.58 -0.01
CA PHE A 82 9.92 11.57 0.77
C PHE A 82 10.96 10.92 1.69
N PHE A 83 10.64 9.79 2.33
CA PHE A 83 11.58 9.07 3.18
C PHE A 83 12.80 8.61 2.36
N GLU A 84 12.58 8.03 1.19
CA GLU A 84 13.66 7.56 0.32
C GLU A 84 14.53 8.70 -0.22
N TYR A 85 13.90 9.79 -0.65
CA TYR A 85 14.59 10.99 -1.10
C TYR A 85 15.47 11.58 0.02
N LEU A 86 14.90 11.75 1.22
CA LEU A 86 15.61 12.28 2.37
C LEU A 86 16.76 11.36 2.79
N TYR A 87 16.53 10.05 2.80
CA TYR A 87 17.55 9.07 3.17
C TYR A 87 18.73 9.13 2.19
N SER A 88 18.44 9.13 0.89
CA SER A 88 19.46 9.22 -0.17
C SER A 88 20.25 10.53 -0.10
N THR A 89 19.58 11.63 0.25
CA THR A 89 20.19 12.97 0.35
C THR A 89 21.04 13.14 1.60
N LEU A 90 20.56 12.68 2.76
CA LEU A 90 21.24 12.85 4.05
C LEU A 90 22.37 11.82 4.26
N PHE A 91 22.28 10.66 3.63
CA PHE A 91 23.24 9.58 3.78
C PHE A 91 23.81 9.11 2.42
N PRO A 92 24.46 9.98 1.64
CA PRO A 92 24.86 9.71 0.25
C PRO A 92 25.94 8.63 0.08
N ASN A 93 26.65 8.28 1.16
CA ASN A 93 27.64 7.18 1.17
C ASN A 93 27.10 5.92 1.87
N SER A 94 25.81 5.87 2.18
CA SER A 94 25.21 4.67 2.74
C SER A 94 25.08 3.60 1.66
N ILE A 95 25.03 2.34 2.09
CA ILE A 95 24.66 1.22 1.22
C ILE A 95 23.36 1.57 0.48
N PHE A 96 22.36 2.07 1.19
CA PHE A 96 21.06 2.45 0.65
C PHE A 96 21.11 3.54 -0.45
N SER A 97 21.96 4.56 -0.33
CA SER A 97 22.06 5.64 -1.33
C SER A 97 22.79 5.22 -2.60
N LEU A 98 23.78 4.33 -2.49
CA LEU A 98 24.47 3.76 -3.65
C LEU A 98 23.54 2.91 -4.52
N PHE A 99 22.41 2.45 -3.97
CA PHE A 99 21.52 1.53 -4.65
C PHE A 99 20.29 2.18 -5.33
N LYS A 100 20.06 3.49 -5.21
CA LYS A 100 19.02 4.23 -5.99
C LYS A 100 19.56 5.21 -7.05
N LEU A 101 20.87 5.48 -7.12
CA LEU A 101 21.47 6.30 -8.20
C LEU A 101 22.02 5.37 -9.30
N PRO A 102 21.44 5.20 -10.51
CA PRO A 102 20.68 6.16 -11.31
C PRO A 102 19.57 5.50 -12.18
N LEU A 103 18.33 5.45 -11.70
CA LEU A 103 17.16 5.39 -12.57
C LEU A 103 16.38 6.69 -12.35
N ASN A 104 15.81 7.26 -13.41
CA ASN A 104 15.20 8.59 -13.40
C ASN A 104 14.29 8.80 -12.16
N LEU A 105 14.80 9.49 -11.13
CA LEU A 105 14.16 9.69 -9.83
C LEU A 105 12.69 10.13 -9.98
N TYR A 106 12.40 10.99 -10.96
CA TYR A 106 11.05 11.50 -11.22
C TYR A 106 10.11 10.50 -11.92
N ARG A 107 10.65 9.56 -12.71
CA ARG A 107 9.86 8.53 -13.41
C ARG A 107 9.56 7.34 -12.51
N ASP A 108 10.48 7.03 -11.59
CA ASP A 108 10.31 6.03 -10.53
C ASP A 108 9.17 6.46 -9.60
N THR A 109 9.30 7.62 -8.95
CA THR A 109 8.31 8.14 -7.99
C THR A 109 6.87 8.19 -8.52
N LEU A 110 6.68 8.58 -9.79
CA LEU A 110 5.34 8.60 -10.38
C LEU A 110 4.79 7.18 -10.63
N GLY A 111 5.66 6.24 -10.98
CA GLY A 111 5.31 4.82 -11.10
C GLY A 111 4.97 4.21 -9.75
N ASP A 112 5.81 4.49 -8.76
CA ASP A 112 5.67 4.03 -7.38
C ASP A 112 4.34 4.47 -6.77
N LEU A 113 4.06 5.77 -6.88
CA LEU A 113 2.81 6.35 -6.41
C LEU A 113 1.59 5.82 -7.18
N PHE A 114 1.75 5.53 -8.47
CA PHE A 114 0.71 4.88 -9.26
C PHE A 114 0.43 3.46 -8.75
N PHE A 115 1.47 2.69 -8.42
CA PHE A 115 1.31 1.33 -7.87
C PHE A 115 0.76 1.32 -6.44
N ASP A 116 1.11 2.29 -5.60
CA ASP A 116 0.49 2.48 -4.27
C ASP A 116 -1.03 2.72 -4.41
N ILE A 117 -1.43 3.59 -5.33
CA ILE A 117 -2.84 3.87 -5.60
C ILE A 117 -3.54 2.63 -6.16
N LEU A 118 -2.91 1.90 -7.10
CA LEU A 118 -3.45 0.67 -7.66
C LEU A 118 -3.65 -0.42 -6.59
N GLY A 119 -2.72 -0.56 -5.64
CA GLY A 119 -2.85 -1.49 -4.53
C GLY A 119 -4.08 -1.18 -3.67
N GLY A 120 -4.28 0.09 -3.33
CA GLY A 120 -5.47 0.53 -2.59
C GLY A 120 -6.78 0.35 -3.38
N LEU A 121 -6.77 0.67 -4.67
CA LEU A 121 -7.91 0.43 -5.58
C LEU A 121 -8.25 -1.05 -5.70
N PHE A 122 -7.24 -1.92 -5.78
CA PHE A 122 -7.43 -3.36 -5.85
C PHE A 122 -8.14 -3.88 -4.59
N PHE A 123 -7.74 -3.43 -3.41
CA PHE A 123 -8.44 -3.78 -2.17
C PHE A 123 -9.91 -3.28 -2.18
N CYS A 124 -10.15 -2.04 -2.63
CA CYS A 124 -11.51 -1.50 -2.77
C CYS A 124 -12.38 -2.37 -3.67
N LEU A 125 -11.84 -2.79 -4.82
CA LEU A 125 -12.53 -3.66 -5.78
C LEU A 125 -12.86 -5.02 -5.18
N LEU A 126 -11.89 -5.67 -4.51
CA LEU A 126 -12.11 -6.94 -3.82
C LEU A 126 -13.20 -6.82 -2.76
N TYR A 127 -13.16 -5.77 -1.94
CA TYR A 127 -14.18 -5.54 -0.93
C TYR A 127 -15.57 -5.33 -1.54
N PHE A 128 -15.68 -4.52 -2.59
CA PHE A 128 -16.93 -4.26 -3.30
C PHE A 128 -17.55 -5.56 -3.84
N ILE A 129 -16.74 -6.40 -4.48
CA ILE A 129 -17.15 -7.72 -4.99
C ILE A 129 -17.67 -8.59 -3.85
N VAL A 130 -16.89 -8.74 -2.77
CA VAL A 130 -17.25 -9.59 -1.63
C VAL A 130 -18.51 -9.08 -0.92
N ASP A 131 -18.67 -7.77 -0.73
CA ASP A 131 -19.88 -7.18 -0.13
C ASP A 131 -21.12 -7.40 -1.00
N LYS A 132 -20.97 -7.29 -2.34
CA LYS A 132 -22.06 -7.57 -3.28
C LYS A 132 -22.52 -9.02 -3.21
N PHE A 133 -21.60 -9.99 -3.19
CA PHE A 133 -21.92 -11.42 -3.14
C PHE A 133 -22.35 -11.95 -1.77
N LYS A 134 -22.13 -11.21 -0.68
CA LYS A 134 -22.70 -11.53 0.65
C LYS A 134 -24.15 -11.07 0.84
N ARG A 135 -24.65 -10.16 -0.01
CA ARG A 135 -26.00 -9.60 0.08
C ARG A 135 -27.16 -10.34 -0.62
N PRO A 136 -27.00 -11.39 -1.46
CA PRO A 136 -28.15 -11.97 -2.16
C PRO A 136 -29.17 -12.67 -1.23
N SER A 137 -28.77 -13.19 -0.07
CA SER A 137 -29.68 -13.98 0.79
C SER A 137 -30.60 -13.17 1.72
N LYS A 138 -30.50 -11.84 1.76
CA LYS A 138 -31.34 -10.99 2.65
C LYS A 138 -32.52 -10.30 1.96
N MET A 139 -32.71 -10.49 0.65
CA MET A 139 -33.84 -9.88 -0.08
C MET A 139 -34.95 -10.86 -0.46
N GLU A 140 -34.79 -12.16 -0.19
CA GLU A 140 -35.80 -13.18 -0.49
C GLU A 140 -36.84 -13.39 0.63
N ASN A 141 -36.64 -12.75 1.80
CA ASN A 141 -37.55 -12.82 2.95
C ASN A 141 -38.13 -11.45 3.34
N ARG A 142 -38.64 -10.69 2.37
CA ARG A 142 -39.59 -9.61 2.69
C ARG A 142 -40.98 -10.04 2.22
N PRO A 143 -41.95 -10.22 3.14
CA PRO A 143 -43.34 -10.49 2.78
C PRO A 143 -43.97 -9.32 2.04
#